data_AF-A0A1S3QG68-F1
#
_entry.id   AF-A0A1S3QG68-F1
#
_cell.length_a   1.000
_cell.length_b   1.000
_cell.length_c   1.000
_cell.angle_alpha   90.00
_cell.angle_beta   90.00
_cell.angle_gamma   90.00
#
_symmetry.space_group_name_H-M   'P 1'
#
loop_
_entity.id
_entity.type
_entity.pdbx_description
1 polymer ?
#
loop_
_entity_poly.entity_id
_entity_poly.type
_entity_poly.pdbx_seq_one_letter_code
_entity_poly.pdbx_strand_id
1 'polypeptide(L)'
;MAIAIWYYRGRVDTVTRGVLVKAEGTEKSHTYNWLLCPTGEALTEEVEVQLPQNVVDGSARISLSVLGDILGRALNNLDGLLQMPYGCGEQNMALLSPNIYILEYLRNTNQLTPAILDKATKFLTSGRRVP
;
A
#
# COMPACT_ATOMS: atom_id res chain seq x y z
N MET A 1 8.61 -28.47 -6.55
CA MET A 1 8.72 -29.88 -6.14
C MET A 1 7.32 -30.48 -6.12
N ALA A 2 7.10 -31.65 -6.74
CA ALA A 2 5.81 -32.35 -6.70
C ALA A 2 5.94 -33.56 -5.77
N ILE A 3 5.00 -33.72 -4.83
CA ILE A 3 4.94 -34.85 -3.91
C ILE A 3 3.81 -35.76 -4.39
N ALA A 4 4.09 -37.04 -4.64
CA ALA A 4 3.10 -38.05 -5.03
C ALA A 4 2.95 -39.09 -3.91
N ILE A 5 1.71 -39.39 -3.54
CA ILE A 5 1.37 -40.42 -2.53
C ILE A 5 0.69 -41.58 -3.27
N TRP A 6 1.26 -42.78 -3.15
CA TRP A 6 0.73 -44.00 -3.79
C TRP A 6 0.13 -44.93 -2.74
N TYR A 7 -1.07 -45.47 -3.00
CA TYR A 7 -1.69 -46.53 -2.22
C TYR A 7 -1.70 -47.84 -3.01
N TYR A 8 -1.25 -48.94 -2.38
CA TYR A 8 -1.04 -50.22 -3.05
C TYR A 8 -2.30 -51.09 -3.21
N ARG A 9 -3.45 -50.72 -2.62
CA ARG A 9 -4.74 -51.41 -2.82
C ARG A 9 -5.94 -50.46 -2.64
N GLY A 10 -6.48 -49.93 -3.75
CA GLY A 10 -7.68 -49.09 -3.81
C GLY A 10 -7.83 -48.39 -5.18
N ARG A 11 -9.00 -47.80 -5.50
CA ARG A 11 -9.15 -46.90 -6.66
C ARG A 11 -8.27 -45.67 -6.43
N VAL A 12 -7.38 -45.36 -7.36
CA VAL A 12 -6.42 -44.26 -7.26
C VAL A 12 -7.07 -42.97 -7.76
N ASP A 13 -7.18 -41.98 -6.88
CA ASP A 13 -7.48 -40.59 -7.24
C ASP A 13 -6.19 -39.77 -7.05
N THR A 14 -5.76 -39.06 -8.09
CA THR A 14 -4.49 -38.33 -8.11
C THR A 14 -4.78 -36.83 -8.16
N VAL A 15 -4.46 -36.12 -7.06
CA VAL A 15 -4.59 -34.67 -6.98
C VAL A 15 -3.20 -34.03 -7.02
N THR A 16 -2.94 -33.22 -8.04
CA THR A 16 -1.71 -32.42 -8.16
C THR A 16 -1.99 -30.98 -7.75
N ARG A 17 -1.26 -30.47 -6.76
CA ARG A 17 -1.27 -29.04 -6.39
C ARG A 17 0.14 -28.49 -6.36
N GLY A 18 0.34 -27.32 -6.95
CA GLY A 18 1.58 -26.57 -6.84
C GLY A 18 1.75 -26.01 -5.44
N VAL A 19 2.98 -25.97 -4.94
CA VAL A 19 3.34 -25.36 -3.67
C VAL A 19 4.35 -24.24 -3.93
N LEU A 20 4.13 -23.07 -3.34
CA LEU A 20 5.06 -21.96 -3.39
C LEU A 20 6.22 -22.23 -2.41
N VAL A 21 7.42 -22.42 -2.95
CA VAL A 21 8.64 -22.55 -2.15
C VAL A 21 9.23 -21.15 -1.96
N LYS A 22 9.57 -20.80 -0.73
CA LYS A 22 10.30 -19.57 -0.40
C LYS A 22 11.76 -19.91 -0.11
N ALA A 23 12.64 -18.93 -0.30
CA ALA A 23 14.03 -19.04 0.12
C ALA A 23 14.11 -19.22 1.64
N GLU A 24 15.16 -19.90 2.10
CA GLU A 24 15.46 -20.11 3.51
C GLU A 24 16.10 -18.87 4.17
N GLY A 25 16.20 -18.88 5.50
CA GLY A 25 16.81 -17.80 6.27
C GLY A 25 15.86 -16.64 6.61
N THR A 26 16.45 -15.50 7.01
CA THR A 26 15.71 -14.29 7.41
C THR A 26 15.85 -13.22 6.35
N GLU A 27 14.72 -12.74 5.83
CA GLU A 27 14.67 -11.65 4.85
C GLU A 27 15.19 -10.34 5.46
N LYS A 28 16.07 -9.64 4.73
CA LYS A 28 16.53 -8.30 5.07
C LYS A 28 16.19 -7.35 3.92
N SER A 29 15.52 -6.25 4.25
CA SER A 29 15.11 -5.23 3.30
C SER A 29 15.82 -3.91 3.57
N HIS A 30 16.37 -3.29 2.51
CA HIS A 30 16.87 -1.93 2.52
C HIS A 30 16.00 -1.07 1.59
N THR A 31 15.67 0.14 2.01
CA THR A 31 14.81 1.05 1.25
C THR A 31 15.48 2.41 1.14
N TYR A 32 15.46 2.94 -0.07
CA TYR A 32 16.00 4.26 -0.40
C TYR A 32 14.90 5.09 -1.05
N ASN A 33 14.75 6.34 -0.61
CA ASN A 33 13.69 7.24 -1.07
C ASN A 33 14.28 8.60 -1.41
N TRP A 34 13.89 9.16 -2.55
CA TRP A 34 14.28 10.51 -2.98
C TRP A 34 13.03 11.28 -3.42
N LEU A 35 13.06 12.60 -3.20
CA LEU A 35 12.08 13.54 -3.74
C LEU A 35 12.81 14.45 -4.74
N LEU A 36 12.49 14.30 -6.02
CA LEU A 36 13.11 15.07 -7.10
C LEU A 36 12.10 16.07 -7.68
N CYS A 37 12.41 17.36 -7.58
CA CYS A 37 11.59 18.46 -8.09
C CYS A 37 12.38 19.27 -9.15
N PRO A 38 12.49 18.77 -10.40
CA PRO A 38 13.26 19.46 -11.43
C PRO A 38 12.61 20.81 -11.78
N THR A 39 13.36 21.91 -11.62
CA THR A 39 12.91 23.27 -11.96
C THR A 39 13.62 23.74 -13.24
N GLY A 40 13.58 22.91 -14.29
CA GLY A 40 14.17 23.19 -15.61
C GLY A 40 15.39 22.34 -15.98
N GLU A 41 16.18 21.89 -15.01
CA GLU A 41 17.33 21.00 -15.23
C GLU A 41 17.02 19.56 -14.81
N ALA A 42 17.69 18.59 -15.45
CA ALA A 42 17.57 17.18 -15.11
C ALA A 42 18.31 16.89 -13.79
N LEU A 43 17.62 16.22 -12.86
CA LEU A 43 18.20 15.75 -11.60
C LEU A 43 18.43 14.24 -11.70
N THR A 44 19.60 13.78 -11.27
CA THR A 44 20.00 12.36 -11.28
C THR A 44 20.47 11.97 -9.89
N GLU A 45 19.95 10.86 -9.37
CA GLU A 45 20.37 10.24 -8.13
C GLU A 45 20.80 8.80 -8.41
N GLU A 46 21.88 8.37 -7.78
CA GLU A 46 22.42 7.01 -7.90
C GLU A 46 22.41 6.31 -6.55
N VAL A 47 22.21 5.00 -6.57
CA VAL A 47 22.22 4.16 -5.37
C VAL A 47 23.03 2.92 -5.59
N GLU A 48 23.97 2.68 -4.68
CA GLU A 48 24.73 1.45 -4.63
C GLU A 48 24.00 0.44 -3.73
N VAL A 49 23.55 -0.67 -4.32
CA VAL A 49 22.86 -1.74 -3.59
C VAL A 49 23.89 -2.78 -3.16
N GLN A 50 24.27 -2.75 -1.88
CA GLN A 50 25.19 -3.73 -1.31
C GLN A 50 24.41 -4.93 -0.73
N LEU A 51 24.70 -6.12 -1.25
CA LEU A 51 24.15 -7.38 -0.73
C LEU A 51 25.07 -7.95 0.36
N PRO A 52 24.51 -8.51 1.44
CA PRO A 52 25.32 -9.17 2.46
C PRO A 52 25.97 -10.44 1.90
N GLN A 53 27.14 -10.82 2.43
CA GLN A 53 27.90 -11.99 1.97
C GLN A 53 27.13 -13.32 2.11
N ASN A 54 26.17 -13.39 3.02
CA ASN A 54 25.38 -14.58 3.31
C ASN A 54 24.00 -14.59 2.61
N VAL A 55 23.92 -14.02 1.39
CA VAL A 55 22.70 -14.03 0.59
C VAL A 55 22.41 -15.44 0.06
N VAL A 56 21.13 -15.84 0.07
CA VAL A 56 20.69 -17.11 -0.52
C VAL A 56 20.49 -16.90 -2.02
N ASP A 57 21.00 -17.82 -2.84
CA ASP A 57 20.89 -17.71 -4.29
C ASP A 57 19.43 -17.59 -4.76
N GLY A 58 19.15 -16.59 -5.60
CA GLY A 58 17.82 -16.29 -6.10
C GLY A 58 16.85 -15.65 -5.10
N SER A 59 17.29 -15.34 -3.87
CA SER A 59 16.45 -14.64 -2.87
C SER A 59 16.44 -13.12 -3.08
N ALA A 60 17.47 -12.55 -3.71
CA ALA A 60 17.60 -11.11 -3.90
C ALA A 60 16.51 -10.56 -4.83
N ARG A 61 15.87 -9.47 -4.41
CA ARG A 61 14.82 -8.77 -5.16
C ARG A 61 14.99 -7.26 -4.99
N ILE A 62 14.83 -6.53 -6.08
CA ILE A 62 14.80 -5.07 -6.08
C ILE A 62 13.46 -4.63 -6.67
N SER A 63 12.85 -3.62 -6.08
CA SER A 63 11.61 -3.03 -6.57
C SER A 63 11.78 -1.52 -6.60
N LEU A 64 11.58 -0.93 -7.78
CA LEU A 64 11.57 0.51 -7.96
C LEU A 64 10.12 0.97 -8.11
N SER A 65 9.80 2.12 -7.53
CA SER A 65 8.54 2.78 -7.82
C SER A 65 8.71 4.29 -7.79
N VAL A 66 8.14 4.91 -8.82
CA VAL A 66 8.12 6.35 -8.99
C VAL A 66 6.72 6.85 -8.66
N LEU A 67 6.65 7.92 -7.87
CA LEU A 67 5.42 8.58 -7.49
C LEU A 67 5.51 10.04 -7.90
N GLY A 68 4.46 10.56 -8.52
CA GLY A 68 4.34 12.00 -8.80
C GLY A 68 3.98 12.81 -7.56
N ASP A 69 3.49 12.15 -6.51
CA ASP A 69 3.05 12.78 -5.27
C ASP A 69 3.16 11.79 -4.10
N ILE A 70 3.58 12.31 -2.94
CA ILE A 70 3.70 11.59 -1.67
C ILE A 70 2.36 10.98 -1.25
N LEU A 71 1.26 11.71 -1.49
CA LEU A 71 -0.09 11.25 -1.15
C LEU A 71 -0.73 10.38 -2.23
N GLY A 72 -0.15 10.31 -3.43
CA GLY A 72 -0.73 9.60 -4.57
C GLY A 72 -1.00 8.12 -4.29
N ARG A 73 -0.10 7.43 -3.57
CA ARG A 73 -0.33 6.00 -3.20
C ARG A 73 -1.44 5.81 -2.20
N ALA A 74 -1.52 6.67 -1.19
CA ALA A 74 -2.55 6.56 -0.17
C ALA A 74 -3.93 6.72 -0.83
N LEU A 75 -4.05 7.68 -1.74
CA LEU A 75 -5.32 8.07 -2.35
C LEU A 75 -5.79 7.16 -3.49
N ASN A 76 -4.96 6.23 -3.97
CA ASN A 76 -5.38 5.17 -4.89
C ASN A 76 -6.55 4.32 -4.33
N ASN A 77 -6.74 4.30 -3.01
CA ASN A 77 -7.91 3.67 -2.38
C ASN A 77 -8.68 4.67 -1.50
N LEU A 78 -9.16 5.74 -2.13
CA LEU A 78 -9.91 6.82 -1.51
C LEU A 78 -11.14 6.36 -0.70
N ASP A 79 -11.82 5.30 -1.15
CA ASP A 79 -12.97 4.74 -0.45
C ASP A 79 -12.61 4.07 0.88
N GLY A 80 -11.38 3.57 1.03
CA GLY A 80 -10.86 3.06 2.30
C GLY A 80 -10.38 4.15 3.25
N LEU A 81 -10.06 5.33 2.71
CA LEU A 81 -9.55 6.47 3.46
C LEU A 81 -10.64 7.43 3.97
N LEU A 82 -11.72 7.62 3.21
CA LEU A 82 -12.87 8.39 3.66
C LEU A 82 -13.71 7.56 4.63
N GLN A 83 -13.67 7.90 5.91
CA GLN A 83 -14.32 7.14 6.98
C GLN A 83 -15.37 7.95 7.71
N MET A 84 -16.50 7.34 8.04
CA MET A 84 -17.53 7.99 8.86
C MET A 84 -16.98 8.18 10.29
N PRO A 85 -16.95 9.40 10.84
CA PRO A 85 -16.52 9.62 12.21
C PRO A 85 -17.51 9.06 13.24
N TYR A 86 -16.99 8.49 14.33
CA TYR A 86 -17.77 7.97 15.46
C TYR A 86 -16.91 7.93 16.73
N GLY A 87 -17.55 7.68 17.88
CA GLY A 87 -16.88 7.52 19.17
C GLY A 87 -16.74 8.83 19.97
N CYS A 88 -15.94 8.78 21.04
CA CYS A 88 -15.64 9.93 21.89
C CYS A 88 -14.74 10.95 21.17
N GLY A 89 -14.57 12.15 21.74
CA GLY A 89 -13.87 13.28 21.11
C GLY A 89 -12.57 12.91 20.39
N GLU A 90 -11.67 12.17 21.03
CA GLU A 90 -10.38 11.74 20.45
C GLU A 90 -10.55 10.78 19.27
N GLN A 91 -11.45 9.80 19.41
CA GLN A 91 -11.73 8.81 18.35
C GLN A 91 -12.42 9.47 17.16
N ASN A 92 -13.37 10.36 17.43
CA ASN A 92 -14.07 11.15 16.42
C ASN A 92 -13.08 12.02 15.65
N MET A 93 -12.18 12.74 16.36
CA MET A 93 -11.17 13.57 15.73
C MET A 93 -10.14 12.77 14.92
N ALA A 94 -9.78 11.57 15.37
CA ALA A 94 -8.87 10.67 14.64
C ALA A 94 -9.44 10.26 13.27
N LEU A 95 -10.77 10.17 13.14
CA LEU A 95 -11.46 9.83 11.88
C LEU A 95 -11.84 11.07 11.07
N LEU A 96 -12.16 12.19 11.73
CA LEU A 96 -12.58 13.43 11.09
C LEU A 96 -11.41 14.14 10.40
N SER A 97 -10.24 14.20 11.04
CA SER A 97 -9.07 14.91 10.55
C SER A 97 -8.58 14.41 9.18
N PRO A 98 -8.40 13.08 8.96
CA PRO A 98 -8.06 12.56 7.64
C PRO A 98 -9.03 12.96 6.52
N ASN A 99 -10.35 12.96 6.78
CA ASN A 99 -11.35 13.35 5.78
C ASN A 99 -11.17 14.80 5.29
N ILE A 100 -10.76 15.71 6.18
CA ILE A 100 -10.52 17.12 5.84
C ILE A 100 -9.30 17.24 4.93
N TYR A 101 -8.18 16.61 5.31
CA TYR A 101 -6.93 16.66 4.53
C TYR A 101 -7.08 16.00 3.15
N ILE A 102 -7.84 14.91 3.06
CA ILE A 102 -8.17 14.26 1.78
C ILE A 102 -8.94 15.21 0.86
N LEU A 103 -9.95 15.91 1.39
CA LEU A 103 -10.72 16.88 0.61
C LEU A 103 -9.87 18.06 0.14
N GLU A 104 -9.02 18.59 1.02
CA GLU A 104 -8.10 19.67 0.69
C GLU A 104 -7.13 19.27 -0.41
N TYR A 105 -6.54 18.08 -0.29
CA TYR A 105 -5.66 17.52 -1.31
C TYR A 105 -6.35 17.38 -2.67
N LEU A 106 -7.54 16.76 -2.71
CA LEU A 106 -8.25 16.54 -3.97
C LEU A 106 -8.68 17.85 -4.63
N ARG A 107 -8.98 18.87 -3.82
CA ARG A 107 -9.26 20.22 -4.32
C ARG A 107 -8.01 20.84 -4.94
N ASN A 108 -6.87 20.80 -4.24
CA ASN A 108 -5.63 21.43 -4.70
C ASN A 108 -5.03 20.73 -5.93
N THR A 109 -5.26 19.43 -6.08
CA THR A 109 -4.79 18.64 -7.23
C THR A 109 -5.83 18.55 -8.37
N ASN A 110 -6.98 19.22 -8.25
CA ASN A 110 -8.08 19.18 -9.22
C ASN A 110 -8.64 17.77 -9.50
N GLN A 111 -8.57 16.87 -8.51
CA GLN A 111 -9.08 15.49 -8.57
C GLN A 111 -10.44 15.32 -7.87
N LEU A 112 -11.01 16.39 -7.33
CA LEU A 112 -12.27 16.36 -6.58
C LEU A 112 -13.47 16.15 -7.51
N THR A 113 -14.21 15.08 -7.29
CA THR A 113 -15.48 14.82 -7.98
C THR A 113 -16.68 15.22 -7.10
N PRO A 114 -17.85 15.55 -7.69
CA PRO A 114 -19.06 15.87 -6.93
C PRO A 114 -19.49 14.74 -5.99
N ALA A 115 -19.32 13.48 -6.38
CA ALA A 115 -19.67 12.32 -5.56
C ALA A 115 -18.79 12.21 -4.31
N ILE A 116 -17.48 12.44 -4.44
CA ILE A 116 -16.54 12.45 -3.31
C ILE A 116 -16.86 13.63 -2.37
N LEU A 117 -17.12 14.80 -2.94
CA LEU A 117 -17.46 16.00 -2.16
C LEU A 117 -18.73 15.79 -1.32
N ASP A 118 -19.79 15.22 -1.92
CA ASP A 118 -21.05 14.95 -1.22
C ASP A 118 -20.85 13.92 -0.10
N LYS A 119 -20.16 12.80 -0.37
CA LYS A 119 -19.83 11.78 0.62
C LYS A 119 -19.03 12.35 1.80
N ALA A 120 -17.96 13.07 1.51
CA ALA A 120 -17.11 13.64 2.55
C ALA A 120 -17.85 14.75 3.33
N THR A 121 -18.69 15.56 2.67
CA THR A 121 -19.51 16.58 3.34
C THR A 121 -20.51 15.95 4.31
N LYS A 122 -21.13 14.82 3.94
CA LYS A 122 -21.98 14.03 4.85
C LYS A 122 -21.17 13.55 6.07
N PHE A 123 -19.95 13.06 5.87
CA PHE A 123 -19.09 12.62 6.96
C PHE A 123 -18.67 13.79 7.88
N LEU A 124 -18.26 14.92 7.32
CA LEU A 124 -17.89 16.11 8.09
C LEU A 124 -19.06 16.70 8.89
N THR A 125 -20.26 16.74 8.29
CA THR A 125 -21.46 17.24 8.98
C THR A 125 -21.92 16.30 10.10
N SER A 126 -21.76 14.99 9.92
CA SER A 126 -22.04 14.00 10.96
C SER A 126 -21.04 14.06 12.12
N GLY A 127 -19.73 14.12 11.85
CA GLY A 127 -18.69 14.16 12.88
C GLY A 127 -18.62 15.48 13.66
N ARG A 128 -19.20 16.57 13.13
CA ARG A 128 -19.37 17.83 13.87
C ARG A 128 -20.52 17.79 14.87
N ARG A 129 -21.48 16.87 14.70
CA ARG A 129 -22.68 16.73 15.53
C ARG A 129 -22.54 15.68 16.63
N VAL A 130 -21.33 15.21 16.93
CA VAL A 130 -21.11 14.32 18.07
C VAL A 130 -21.53 15.08 19.34
N PRO A 131 -22.48 14.54 20.14
CA PRO A 131 -22.97 15.19 21.35
C PRO A 131 -21.88 15.33 22.42
#